data_AF-A0A8M6YXR8-F1
#
_entry.id   AF-A0A8M6YXR8-F1
#
_cell.length_a   1.000
_cell.length_b   1.000
_cell.length_c   1.000
_cell.angle_alpha   90.00
_cell.angle_beta   90.00
_cell.angle_gamma   90.00
#
_symmetry.space_group_name_H-M   'P 1'
#
loop_
_entity.id
_entity.type
_entity.pdbx_description
1 polymer ?
#
loop_
_entity_poly.entity_id
_entity_poly.type
_entity_poly.pdbx_seq_one_letter_code
_entity_poly.pdbx_strand_id
1 'polypeptide(L)'
;MLPVFSFLVLDVTSYFMDADGADKLSFKVTLLLAISVLLLILNDILPSTAEKLPLIGIYCSVIFSLIGISILETIFVNYLKAKGAEIRSAAFVQRTVAVIDQDDGVREVQIPPDQNEIKISLCWMRVAEMTDTIFFILYIVTIIVFLSVLASIWIAHIGMPGNKSDLIKSG
;
A
#
# COMPACT_ATOMS: atom_id res chain seq x y z
N MET A 1 18.17 -10.73 -10.02
CA MET A 1 17.82 -9.72 -8.99
C MET A 1 17.57 -8.34 -9.56
N LEU A 2 18.36 -7.87 -10.55
CA LEU A 2 18.20 -6.55 -11.18
C LEU A 2 16.76 -6.12 -11.52
N PRO A 3 15.94 -6.89 -12.27
CA PRO A 3 14.58 -6.45 -12.61
C PRO A 3 13.68 -6.36 -11.37
N VAL A 4 13.78 -7.32 -10.45
CA VAL A 4 12.99 -7.35 -9.21
C VAL A 4 13.33 -6.17 -8.30
N PHE A 5 14.61 -5.79 -8.25
CA PHE A 5 15.06 -4.63 -7.48
C PHE A 5 14.55 -3.32 -8.07
N SER A 6 14.64 -3.15 -9.39
CA SER A 6 14.06 -1.98 -10.07
C SER A 6 12.56 -1.87 -9.84
N PHE A 7 11.83 -2.99 -9.84
CA PHE A 7 10.40 -3.02 -9.53
C PHE A 7 10.08 -2.61 -8.08
N LEU A 8 10.84 -3.11 -7.09
CA LEU A 8 10.70 -2.68 -5.70
C LEU A 8 10.93 -1.16 -5.55
N VAL A 9 11.96 -0.63 -6.23
CA VAL A 9 12.25 0.80 -6.21
C VAL A 9 11.12 1.59 -6.88
N LEU A 10 10.57 1.10 -8.00
CA LEU A 10 9.42 1.74 -8.65
C LEU A 10 8.17 1.72 -7.77
N ASP A 11 7.89 0.62 -7.07
CA ASP A 11 6.77 0.53 -6.13
C ASP A 11 6.93 1.52 -4.96
N VAL A 12 8.11 1.58 -4.34
CA VAL A 12 8.40 2.52 -3.24
C VAL A 12 8.31 3.98 -3.73
N THR A 13 8.87 4.27 -4.90
CA THR A 13 8.83 5.62 -5.49
C THR A 13 7.40 6.03 -5.83
N SER A 14 6.63 5.10 -6.39
CA SER A 14 5.21 5.26 -6.68
C SER A 14 4.38 5.50 -5.43
N TYR A 15 4.70 4.80 -4.35
CA TYR A 15 4.03 4.94 -3.08
C TYR A 15 4.25 6.30 -2.45
N PHE A 16 5.50 6.76 -2.48
CA PHE A 16 5.92 8.06 -1.95
C PHE A 16 5.36 9.23 -2.78
N MET A 17 5.13 9.00 -4.08
CA MET A 17 4.45 9.96 -4.93
C MET A 17 2.93 9.91 -4.66
N ASP A 18 2.51 10.57 -3.58
CA ASP A 18 1.09 10.75 -3.25
C ASP A 18 0.43 11.79 -4.16
N ALA A 19 0.17 11.40 -5.40
CA ALA A 19 -0.66 12.17 -6.33
C ALA A 19 -2.16 11.98 -6.01
N ASP A 20 -3.01 12.90 -6.49
CA ASP A 20 -4.45 12.91 -6.19
C ASP A 20 -5.11 11.53 -6.47
N GLY A 21 -6.00 11.09 -5.58
CA GLY A 21 -6.28 9.67 -5.33
C GLY A 21 -6.75 8.82 -6.52
N ALA A 22 -7.30 9.43 -7.57
CA ALA A 22 -7.70 8.73 -8.80
C ALA A 22 -6.49 8.34 -9.67
N ASP A 23 -5.52 9.25 -9.81
CA ASP A 23 -4.36 9.08 -10.68
C ASP A 23 -3.37 8.08 -10.06
N LYS A 24 -3.26 8.11 -8.72
CA LYS A 24 -2.42 7.20 -7.94
C LYS A 24 -2.86 5.74 -8.07
N LEU A 25 -4.18 5.48 -8.08
CA LEU A 25 -4.72 4.12 -8.17
C LEU A 25 -4.43 3.50 -9.54
N SER A 26 -4.59 4.27 -10.64
CA SER A 26 -4.24 3.82 -12.00
C SER A 26 -2.76 3.47 -12.14
N PHE A 27 -1.88 4.27 -11.52
CA PHE A 27 -0.44 4.01 -11.54
C PHE A 27 -0.09 2.73 -10.77
N LYS A 28 -0.69 2.51 -9.59
CA LYS A 28 -0.51 1.26 -8.81
C LYS A 28 -1.02 0.02 -9.56
N VAL A 29 -2.17 0.11 -10.24
CA VAL A 29 -2.69 -1.01 -11.04
C VAL A 29 -1.75 -1.37 -12.19
N THR A 30 -1.13 -0.38 -12.82
CA THR A 30 -0.12 -0.61 -13.87
C THR A 30 1.11 -1.31 -13.31
N LEU A 31 1.57 -0.91 -12.11
CA LEU A 31 2.63 -1.58 -11.36
C LEU A 31 2.25 -3.02 -11.00
N LEU A 32 1.02 -3.28 -10.58
CA LEU A 32 0.50 -4.63 -10.32
C LEU A 32 0.50 -5.49 -11.58
N LEU A 33 0.09 -4.91 -12.72
CA LEU A 33 0.11 -5.63 -13.99
C LEU A 33 1.55 -5.97 -14.40
N ALA A 34 2.45 -5.00 -14.30
CA ALA A 34 3.85 -5.16 -14.63
C ALA A 34 4.57 -6.16 -13.70
N ILE A 35 4.27 -6.17 -12.39
CA ILE A 35 4.78 -7.19 -11.47
C ILE A 35 4.21 -8.56 -11.83
N SER A 36 2.91 -8.66 -12.12
CA SER A 36 2.28 -9.95 -12.39
C SER A 36 2.83 -10.57 -13.66
N VAL A 37 3.10 -9.77 -14.68
CA VAL A 37 3.81 -10.20 -15.89
C VAL A 37 5.24 -10.64 -15.54
N LEU A 38 5.96 -9.89 -14.70
CA LEU A 38 7.30 -10.30 -14.24
C LEU A 38 7.25 -11.61 -13.44
N LEU A 39 6.26 -11.81 -12.57
CA LEU A 39 6.09 -13.04 -11.78
C LEU A 39 5.72 -14.21 -12.67
N LEU A 40 4.87 -14.00 -13.67
CA LEU A 40 4.46 -15.01 -14.62
C LEU A 40 5.63 -15.43 -15.52
N ILE A 41 6.38 -14.46 -16.07
CA ILE A 41 7.61 -14.76 -16.81
C ILE A 41 8.57 -15.53 -15.91
N LEU A 42 8.80 -15.06 -14.68
CA LEU A 42 9.71 -15.67 -13.73
C LEU A 42 9.32 -17.12 -13.43
N ASN A 43 8.04 -17.39 -13.18
CA ASN A 43 7.52 -18.74 -12.95
C ASN A 43 7.69 -19.66 -14.17
N ASP A 44 7.57 -19.13 -15.39
CA ASP A 44 7.68 -19.89 -16.64
C ASP A 44 9.13 -20.28 -16.98
N ILE A 45 10.10 -19.41 -16.68
CA ILE A 45 11.55 -19.71 -16.83
C ILE A 45 12.12 -20.55 -15.67
N LEU A 46 11.43 -20.65 -14.52
CA LEU A 46 11.94 -21.33 -13.32
C LEU A 46 11.51 -22.78 -13.02
N PRO A 47 10.68 -23.52 -13.82
CA PRO A 47 10.32 -24.89 -13.43
C PRO A 47 11.53 -25.83 -13.43
N SER A 48 12.66 -25.41 -14.03
CA SER A 48 13.91 -26.16 -14.09
C SER A 48 14.81 -26.05 -12.83
N THR A 49 14.50 -25.19 -11.85
CA THR A 49 15.41 -24.95 -10.70
C THR A 49 14.71 -25.08 -9.34
N ALA A 50 14.21 -26.28 -9.05
CA ALA A 50 13.54 -26.69 -7.80
C ALA A 50 14.24 -26.21 -6.50
N GLU A 51 15.58 -26.19 -6.48
CA GLU A 51 16.35 -26.04 -5.23
C GLU A 51 16.56 -24.58 -4.79
N LYS A 52 16.47 -23.62 -5.72
CA LYS A 52 16.68 -22.17 -5.44
C LYS A 52 15.36 -21.40 -5.31
N LEU A 53 14.24 -22.06 -5.57
CA LEU A 53 12.89 -21.51 -5.50
C LEU A 53 12.44 -20.95 -4.14
N PRO A 54 12.81 -21.48 -2.95
CA PRO A 54 12.31 -20.91 -1.70
C PRO A 54 12.76 -19.46 -1.50
N LEU A 55 13.98 -19.11 -1.92
CA LEU A 55 14.47 -17.72 -1.85
C LEU A 55 13.69 -16.80 -2.81
N ILE A 56 13.49 -17.20 -4.07
CA ILE A 56 12.73 -16.39 -5.05
C ILE A 56 11.24 -16.31 -4.70
N GLY A 57 10.68 -17.36 -4.11
CA GLY A 57 9.31 -17.41 -3.62
C GLY A 57 9.08 -16.43 -2.47
N ILE A 58 10.05 -16.29 -1.56
CA ILE A 58 10.01 -15.26 -0.51
C ILE A 58 10.06 -13.86 -1.13
N TYR A 59 10.93 -13.62 -2.13
CA TYR A 59 10.94 -12.34 -2.87
C TYR A 59 9.60 -12.05 -3.54
N CYS A 60 9.03 -13.04 -4.24
CA CYS A 60 7.73 -12.97 -4.89
C CYS A 60 6.61 -12.66 -3.89
N SER A 61 6.59 -13.37 -2.76
CA SER A 61 5.61 -13.19 -1.69
C SER A 61 5.66 -11.79 -1.13
N VAL A 62 6.85 -11.25 -0.86
CA VAL A 62 6.97 -9.90 -0.30
C VAL A 62 6.46 -8.87 -1.30
N ILE A 63 6.85 -8.94 -2.57
CA ILE A 63 6.40 -7.95 -3.55
C ILE A 63 4.89 -8.00 -3.78
N PHE A 64 4.31 -9.20 -3.71
CA PHE A 64 2.86 -9.37 -3.73
C PHE A 64 2.19 -8.70 -2.51
N SER A 65 2.71 -8.95 -1.31
CA SER A 65 2.24 -8.27 -0.09
C SER A 65 2.40 -6.76 -0.18
N LEU A 66 3.49 -6.28 -0.78
CA LEU A 66 3.78 -4.86 -0.92
C LEU A 66 2.71 -4.17 -1.79
N ILE A 67 2.50 -4.69 -2.99
CA ILE A 67 1.51 -4.15 -3.92
C ILE A 67 0.08 -4.34 -3.38
N GLY A 68 -0.20 -5.46 -2.70
CA GLY A 68 -1.50 -5.74 -2.10
C GLY A 68 -1.88 -4.75 -1.00
N ILE A 69 -0.99 -4.49 -0.04
CA ILE A 69 -1.20 -3.49 1.01
C ILE A 69 -1.33 -2.09 0.39
N SER A 70 -0.47 -1.79 -0.58
CA SER A 70 -0.50 -0.54 -1.34
C SER A 70 -1.86 -0.27 -2.01
N ILE A 71 -2.46 -1.27 -2.65
CA ILE A 71 -3.79 -1.14 -3.26
C ILE A 71 -4.88 -1.07 -2.20
N LEU A 72 -4.80 -1.90 -1.15
CA LEU A 72 -5.78 -1.91 -0.07
C LEU A 72 -5.91 -0.53 0.57
N GLU A 73 -4.80 0.10 0.92
CA GLU A 73 -4.77 1.46 1.47
C GLU A 73 -5.38 2.47 0.49
N THR A 74 -5.04 2.38 -0.80
CA THR A 74 -5.59 3.31 -1.80
C THR A 74 -7.11 3.15 -1.94
N ILE A 75 -7.62 1.91 -1.93
CA ILE A 75 -9.06 1.63 -1.94
C ILE A 75 -9.71 2.14 -0.66
N PHE A 76 -9.07 1.92 0.49
CA PHE A 76 -9.58 2.36 1.80
C PHE A 76 -9.69 3.88 1.88
N VAL A 77 -8.66 4.60 1.46
CA VAL A 77 -8.65 6.07 1.36
C VAL A 77 -9.75 6.56 0.42
N ASN A 78 -9.88 5.96 -0.77
CA ASN A 78 -10.94 6.35 -1.70
C ASN A 78 -12.34 6.09 -1.11
N TYR A 79 -12.51 4.96 -0.43
CA TYR A 79 -13.75 4.64 0.27
C TYR A 79 -14.05 5.64 1.38
N LEU A 80 -13.05 6.03 2.18
CA LEU A 80 -13.20 7.02 3.24
C LEU A 80 -13.57 8.40 2.66
N LYS A 81 -12.91 8.80 1.57
CA LYS A 81 -13.16 10.08 0.87
C LYS A 81 -14.58 10.13 0.31
N ALA A 82 -15.07 9.03 -0.26
CA ALA A 82 -16.46 8.89 -0.73
C ALA A 82 -17.48 8.98 0.43
N LYS A 83 -17.23 8.23 1.52
CA LYS A 83 -18.06 8.29 2.74
C LYS A 83 -18.09 9.70 3.34
N GLY A 84 -16.94 10.36 3.44
CA GLY A 84 -16.83 11.72 3.98
C GLY A 84 -17.52 12.77 3.11
N ALA A 85 -17.47 12.62 1.79
CA ALA A 85 -18.20 13.48 0.85
C ALA A 85 -19.72 13.34 1.03
N GLU A 86 -20.22 12.12 1.20
CA GLU A 86 -21.65 11.87 1.42
C GLU A 86 -22.15 12.54 2.71
N ILE A 87 -21.43 12.38 3.83
CA ILE A 87 -21.76 13.01 5.11
C ILE A 87 -21.73 14.55 5.00
N ARG A 88 -20.73 15.13 4.33
CA ARG A 88 -20.69 16.58 4.10
C ARG A 88 -21.87 17.07 3.27
N SER A 89 -22.29 16.29 2.28
CA SER A 89 -23.44 16.61 1.43
C SER A 89 -24.73 16.65 2.26
N ALA A 90 -24.96 15.60 3.06
CA ALA A 90 -26.11 15.54 3.97
C ALA A 90 -26.11 16.70 4.98
N ALA A 91 -24.95 17.02 5.56
CA ALA A 91 -24.81 18.14 6.50
C ALA A 91 -25.05 19.51 5.85
N PHE A 92 -24.63 19.71 4.59
CA PHE A 92 -24.91 20.93 3.84
C PHE A 92 -26.40 21.06 3.53
N VAL A 93 -27.03 19.99 3.03
CA VAL A 93 -28.47 19.93 2.74
C VAL A 93 -29.28 20.24 4.00
N GLN A 94 -28.92 19.66 5.14
CA GLN A 94 -29.63 19.93 6.40
C GLN A 94 -29.50 21.40 6.84
N ARG A 95 -28.36 22.04 6.55
CA ARG A 95 -28.13 23.47 6.83
C ARG A 95 -28.97 24.36 5.93
N THR A 96 -29.12 24.03 4.65
CA THR A 96 -30.01 24.77 3.74
C THR A 96 -31.47 24.56 4.11
N VAL A 97 -31.89 23.33 4.46
CA VAL A 97 -33.26 23.07 4.92
C VAL A 97 -33.60 23.89 6.16
N ALA A 98 -32.70 23.99 7.14
CA ALA A 98 -32.91 24.82 8.33
C ALA A 98 -33.00 26.33 8.05
N VAL A 99 -32.46 26.81 6.92
CA VAL A 99 -32.58 28.22 6.49
C VAL A 99 -33.89 28.48 5.73
N ILE A 100 -34.39 27.48 5.00
CA ILE A 100 -35.62 27.58 4.20
C ILE A 100 -36.87 27.39 5.07
N ASP A 101 -36.79 26.56 6.11
CA ASP A 101 -37.89 26.28 7.07
C ASP A 101 -38.28 27.51 7.91
N GLN A 102 -37.46 28.57 7.92
CA GLN A 102 -37.73 29.76 8.69
C GLN A 102 -38.95 30.58 8.18
N ASP A 103 -39.58 30.18 7.07
CA ASP A 103 -40.75 30.86 6.48
C ASP A 103 -42.11 30.14 6.70
N ASP A 104 -42.15 28.83 7.01
CA ASP A 104 -43.43 28.11 7.15
C ASP A 104 -43.45 27.17 8.37
N GLY A 105 -44.23 27.56 9.39
CA GLY A 105 -44.37 26.80 10.63
C GLY A 105 -45.16 25.50 10.45
N VAL A 106 -44.45 24.39 10.20
CA VAL A 106 -44.96 23.04 10.48
C VAL A 106 -43.85 22.22 11.14
N ARG A 107 -44.04 21.94 12.43
CA ARG A 107 -43.13 21.13 13.26
C ARG A 107 -43.15 19.66 12.80
N GLU A 108 -42.37 19.31 11.79
CA GLU A 108 -41.96 17.93 11.58
C GLU A 108 -40.95 17.53 12.65
N VAL A 109 -41.17 16.38 13.27
CA VAL A 109 -40.29 15.79 14.28
C VAL A 109 -39.01 15.34 13.59
N GLN A 110 -38.12 16.27 13.30
CA GLN A 110 -36.76 15.94 12.91
C GLN A 110 -36.02 15.60 14.19
N ILE A 111 -35.95 14.30 14.50
CA ILE A 111 -35.02 13.78 15.51
C ILE A 111 -33.65 14.33 15.11
N PRO A 112 -33.08 15.29 15.86
CA PRO A 112 -31.76 15.78 15.55
C PRO A 112 -30.83 14.57 15.67
N PRO A 113 -29.95 14.30 14.68
CA PRO A 113 -28.97 13.24 14.83
C PRO A 113 -28.23 13.48 16.14
N ASP A 114 -28.32 12.50 17.04
CA ASP A 114 -27.76 12.60 18.38
C ASP A 114 -26.32 13.09 18.24
N GLN A 115 -26.00 14.23 18.84
CA GLN A 115 -24.73 14.93 18.61
C GLN A 115 -23.53 14.02 18.90
N ASN A 116 -23.75 12.98 19.71
CA ASN A 116 -22.80 11.94 20.02
C ASN A 116 -22.55 11.03 18.81
N GLU A 117 -23.54 10.63 18.01
CA GLU A 117 -23.31 9.83 16.78
C GLU A 117 -22.54 10.60 15.70
N ILE A 118 -22.80 11.90 15.54
CA ILE A 118 -22.00 12.76 14.64
C ILE A 118 -20.56 12.92 15.18
N LYS A 119 -20.38 13.13 16.49
CA LYS A 119 -19.04 13.23 17.09
C LYS A 119 -18.29 11.91 17.05
N ILE A 120 -18.97 10.79 17.30
CA ILE A 120 -18.42 9.43 17.25
C ILE A 120 -18.02 9.14 15.81
N SER A 121 -18.88 9.34 14.82
CA SER A 121 -18.50 9.13 13.40
C SER A 121 -17.32 10.00 12.95
N LEU A 122 -17.23 11.25 13.42
CA LEU A 122 -16.09 12.13 13.17
C LEU A 122 -14.82 11.67 13.95
N CYS A 123 -14.98 11.10 15.15
CA CYS A 123 -13.92 10.47 15.92
C CYS A 123 -13.40 9.19 15.25
N TRP A 124 -14.30 8.38 14.69
CA TRP A 124 -13.99 7.19 13.89
C TRP A 124 -13.30 7.57 12.58
N MET A 125 -13.70 8.67 11.94
CA MET A 125 -13.05 9.17 10.73
C MET A 125 -11.60 9.62 11.01
N ARG A 126 -11.37 10.24 12.18
CA ARG A 126 -10.02 10.62 12.63
C ARG A 126 -9.16 9.42 13.05
N VAL A 127 -9.77 8.39 13.64
CA VAL A 127 -9.10 7.11 13.95
C VAL A 127 -8.79 6.32 12.67
N ALA A 128 -9.65 6.41 11.65
CA ALA A 128 -9.41 5.79 10.35
C ALA A 128 -8.18 6.41 9.66
N GLU A 129 -8.03 7.74 9.67
CA GLU A 129 -6.79 8.38 9.17
C GLU A 129 -5.53 7.94 9.94
N MET A 130 -5.66 7.64 11.23
CA MET A 130 -4.55 7.13 12.04
C MET A 130 -4.15 5.71 11.63
N THR A 131 -5.09 4.94 11.08
CA THR A 131 -4.87 3.57 10.61
C THR A 131 -4.00 3.54 9.36
N ASP A 132 -4.24 4.45 8.40
CA ASP A 132 -3.41 4.60 7.20
C ASP A 132 -1.94 4.87 7.59
N THR A 133 -1.69 5.79 8.52
CA THR A 133 -0.32 6.09 8.98
C THR A 133 0.34 4.88 9.65
N ILE A 134 -0.39 4.14 10.48
CA ILE A 134 0.12 2.95 11.17
C ILE A 134 0.45 1.84 10.17
N PHE A 135 -0.43 1.62 9.19
CA PHE A 135 -0.19 0.65 8.12
C PHE A 135 1.00 1.05 7.26
N PHE A 136 1.11 2.32 6.88
CA PHE A 136 2.25 2.86 6.14
C PHE A 136 3.56 2.66 6.93
N ILE A 137 3.58 2.95 8.23
CA ILE A 137 4.77 2.75 9.07
C ILE A 137 5.12 1.27 9.16
N LEU A 138 4.16 0.39 9.44
CA LEU A 138 4.40 -1.05 9.47
C LEU A 138 4.91 -1.57 8.12
N TYR A 139 4.35 -1.08 7.03
CA TYR A 139 4.76 -1.40 5.67
C TYR A 139 6.20 -0.97 5.39
N ILE A 140 6.55 0.27 5.72
CA ILE A 140 7.90 0.81 5.55
C ILE A 140 8.89 0.02 6.41
N VAL A 141 8.56 -0.27 7.67
CA VAL A 141 9.41 -1.10 8.54
C VAL A 141 9.63 -2.48 7.92
N THR A 142 8.58 -3.10 7.39
CA THR A 142 8.66 -4.41 6.73
C THR A 142 9.54 -4.35 5.47
N ILE A 143 9.38 -3.33 4.63
CA ILE A 143 10.23 -3.03 3.46
C ILE A 143 11.70 -2.90 3.90
N ILE A 144 11.99 -2.10 4.93
CA ILE A 144 13.37 -1.79 5.35
C ILE A 144 14.07 -3.07 5.84
N VAL A 145 13.37 -3.87 6.65
CA VAL A 145 13.90 -5.16 7.11
C VAL A 145 14.19 -6.05 5.91
N PHE A 146 13.28 -6.10 4.93
CA PHE A 146 13.45 -6.92 3.73
C PHE A 146 14.61 -6.47 2.84
N LEU A 147 14.72 -5.16 2.59
CA LEU A 147 15.83 -4.57 1.83
C LEU A 147 17.17 -4.79 2.54
N SER A 148 17.20 -4.73 3.88
CA SER A 148 18.41 -5.03 4.67
C SER A 148 18.85 -6.48 4.51
N VAL A 149 17.91 -7.43 4.51
CA VAL A 149 18.20 -8.85 4.25
C VAL A 149 18.71 -9.04 2.82
N LEU A 150 18.08 -8.40 1.83
CA LEU A 150 18.51 -8.39 0.43
C LEU A 150 19.93 -7.84 0.25
N ALA A 151 20.21 -6.69 0.84
CA ALA A 151 21.53 -6.06 0.80
C ALA A 151 22.57 -6.96 1.45
N SER A 152 22.23 -7.59 2.59
CA SER A 152 23.12 -8.54 3.27
C SER A 152 23.45 -9.74 2.40
N ILE A 153 22.45 -10.34 1.74
CA ILE A 153 22.64 -11.47 0.81
C ILE A 153 23.46 -11.04 -0.41
N TRP A 154 23.19 -9.86 -0.96
CA TRP A 154 23.91 -9.33 -2.11
C TRP A 154 25.38 -9.06 -1.78
N ILE A 155 25.67 -8.46 -0.62
CA ILE A 155 27.04 -8.25 -0.14
C ILE A 155 27.73 -9.58 0.15
N ALA A 156 27.06 -10.53 0.77
CA ALA A 156 27.62 -11.86 1.03
C ALA A 156 27.95 -12.61 -0.28
N HIS A 157 27.12 -12.45 -1.32
CA HIS A 157 27.34 -13.09 -2.61
C HIS A 157 28.49 -12.45 -3.42
N ILE A 158 28.60 -11.11 -3.38
CA ILE A 158 29.66 -10.37 -4.09
C ILE A 158 31.00 -10.39 -3.32
N GLY A 159 30.93 -10.63 -2.01
CA GLY A 159 32.05 -10.69 -1.07
C GLY A 159 32.83 -12.00 -1.04
N MET A 160 32.61 -12.94 -1.96
CA MET A 160 33.52 -14.08 -2.17
C MET A 160 34.46 -13.85 -3.37
N PRO A 161 35.54 -13.07 -3.22
CA PRO A 161 36.69 -13.21 -4.10
C PRO A 161 37.40 -14.52 -3.74
N GLY A 162 37.60 -15.36 -4.75
CA GLY A 162 38.24 -16.67 -4.63
C GLY A 162 39.50 -16.62 -3.77
N ASN A 163 39.52 -17.46 -2.74
CA ASN A 163 40.70 -17.73 -1.95
C ASN A 163 41.73 -18.43 -2.85
N LYS A 164 42.66 -17.64 -3.39
CA LYS A 164 43.83 -18.05 -4.17
C LYS A 164 44.88 -18.79 -3.31
N SER A 165 44.52 -19.50 -2.24
CA SER A 165 45.48 -20.12 -1.32
C SER A 165 45.72 -21.63 -1.48
N ASP A 166 44.86 -22.36 -2.22
CA ASP A 166 44.92 -23.85 -2.17
C ASP A 166 45.56 -24.51 -3.39
N LEU A 167 45.84 -23.77 -4.47
CA LEU A 167 46.41 -24.32 -5.72
C LEU A 167 47.89 -23.98 -5.97
N ILE A 168 48.57 -23.30 -5.02
CA ILE A 168 50.01 -23.01 -5.10
C ILE A 168 50.80 -23.74 -3.99
N LYS A 169 50.14 -24.48 -3.09
CA LYS A 169 50.81 -25.23 -2.01
C LYS A 169 51.00 -26.74 -2.29
N SER A 170 50.64 -27.20 -3.49
CA SER A 170 51.10 -28.48 -4.05
C SER A 170 51.76 -28.13 -5.39
N GLY A 171 53.06 -27.92 -5.50
CA GLY A 171 54.10 -28.64 -4.77
C GLY A 171 54.11 -30.07 -5.27
#